data_AF-A0A399ZXE6-F1
#
_entry.id   AF-A0A399ZXE6-F1
#
_cell.length_a   1.000
_cell.length_b   1.000
_cell.length_c   1.000
_cell.angle_alpha   90.00
_cell.angle_beta   90.00
_cell.angle_gamma   90.00
#
_symmetry.space_group_name_H-M   'P 1'
#
loop_
_entity.id
_entity.type
_entity.pdbx_description
1 polymer ?
#
loop_
_entity_poly.entity_id
_entity_poly.type
_entity_poly.pdbx_seq_one_letter_code
_entity_poly.pdbx_strand_id
1 'polypeptide(L)'
;MDGFDVEHSGFAGIGVLLYGGDPVATQEWLSGLQRHAYAGAPVSASEETYPVVMYTSVTPVEQSLQFEALASHGYIVVDVVAITGLAAADRENYIQIGDVRVSFWDEYFGVLLADLLFVLDQLEAIDTGSINSVFSGKLNLDHIGVVGHSIGGAVVMDAASQDHRIKAGITHDFESSTVPPQPFMFMRATGCQRYDATGPGYAVHIAGFRHGNYGDAAVWSRPASSGQGRFGSIDGVRGLTILDAYIVAFFDRYLKGEEQPLLQGPSADYPEVEMQANDVVTGVQRQPQVITSPNGEAIVLDDFESGTLANWTSGCKGYGSWYVYTNGSTPPNPDGTGTAPNPVFAVPDPPQGNWAAVTDMNGPGNLILYRDLQLDGSYWLHMTIFYKNMARIFSIPDTLEWEGDRNQQYRIDLLDPSAPVDSLAEGDVLATVFRTSPGDPASLDPTAVTFDLSPWVGKIVRLRFANVNNQNAMFAGVDDIRLEPVSPSN
;
A
#
# COMPACT_ATOMS: atom_id res chain seq x y z
N MET A 1 26.83 27.98 -33.18
CA MET A 1 26.88 28.39 -31.77
C MET A 1 25.77 29.39 -31.60
N ASP A 2 24.62 28.91 -31.14
CA ASP A 2 23.62 29.69 -30.44
C ASP A 2 22.99 28.69 -29.47
N GLY A 3 23.07 29.01 -28.19
CA GLY A 3 22.68 28.15 -27.08
C GLY A 3 21.18 27.89 -27.09
N PHE A 4 20.81 26.62 -27.00
CA PHE A 4 19.47 26.25 -26.58
C PHE A 4 19.35 26.58 -25.09
N ASP A 5 18.46 27.52 -24.79
CA ASP A 5 18.09 27.94 -23.45
C ASP A 5 17.10 26.90 -22.90
N VAL A 6 17.60 25.97 -22.08
CA VAL A 6 16.86 24.80 -21.56
C VAL A 6 16.14 25.11 -20.23
N GLU A 7 16.29 26.32 -19.67
CA GLU A 7 16.05 26.48 -18.24
C GLU A 7 14.57 26.50 -17.79
N HIS A 8 13.56 26.77 -18.63
CA HIS A 8 12.19 27.00 -18.09
C HIS A 8 11.04 26.25 -18.79
N SER A 9 11.24 25.65 -19.96
CA SER A 9 10.15 25.08 -20.77
C SER A 9 9.99 23.56 -20.65
N GLY A 10 11.02 22.83 -20.19
CA GLY A 10 10.98 21.36 -20.06
C GLY A 10 10.09 20.86 -18.93
N PHE A 11 10.13 21.53 -17.77
CA PHE A 11 9.42 21.10 -16.56
C PHE A 11 7.90 21.29 -16.64
N ALA A 12 7.44 22.38 -17.25
CA ALA A 12 6.01 22.61 -17.50
C ALA A 12 5.42 21.56 -18.46
N GLY A 13 6.20 21.09 -19.45
CA GLY A 13 5.79 20.05 -20.39
C GLY A 13 5.54 18.69 -19.76
N ILE A 14 6.35 18.30 -18.77
CA ILE A 14 6.24 17.01 -18.05
C ILE A 14 5.02 17.00 -17.13
N GLY A 15 4.80 18.09 -16.37
CA GLY A 15 3.59 18.23 -15.56
C GLY A 15 2.32 18.19 -16.43
N VAL A 16 2.34 18.77 -17.63
CA VAL A 16 1.19 18.74 -18.55
C VAL A 16 1.01 17.36 -19.20
N LEU A 17 2.10 16.66 -19.55
CA LEU A 17 2.05 15.29 -20.08
C LEU A 17 1.49 14.31 -19.04
N LEU A 18 1.82 14.51 -17.77
CA LEU A 18 1.44 13.63 -16.66
C LEU A 18 0.07 13.95 -16.06
N TYR A 19 -0.36 15.23 -16.06
CA TYR A 19 -1.56 15.67 -15.34
C TYR A 19 -2.69 16.18 -16.24
N GLY A 20 -2.41 16.45 -17.53
CA GLY A 20 -3.38 17.01 -18.47
C GLY A 20 -3.74 18.47 -18.15
N GLY A 21 -3.73 19.34 -19.15
CA GLY A 21 -4.08 20.75 -18.98
C GLY A 21 -3.38 21.67 -19.97
N ASP A 22 -3.71 22.96 -19.93
CA ASP A 22 -2.99 24.00 -20.68
C ASP A 22 -1.70 24.40 -19.92
N PRO A 23 -0.50 24.16 -20.50
CA PRO A 23 0.78 24.48 -19.86
C PRO A 23 0.89 25.93 -19.38
N VAL A 24 0.34 26.86 -20.15
CA VAL A 24 0.46 28.30 -19.88
C VAL A 24 -0.39 28.66 -18.67
N ALA A 25 -1.62 28.15 -18.61
CA ALA A 25 -2.53 28.39 -17.50
C ALA A 25 -2.02 27.77 -16.19
N THR A 26 -1.41 26.57 -16.24
CA THR A 26 -0.81 25.92 -15.07
C THR A 26 0.38 26.73 -14.55
N GLN A 27 1.27 27.19 -15.43
CA GLN A 27 2.44 27.97 -15.04
C GLN A 27 2.08 29.35 -14.46
N GLU A 28 1.10 30.04 -15.05
CA GLU A 28 0.58 31.30 -14.51
C GLU A 28 -0.04 31.11 -13.12
N TRP A 29 -0.81 30.02 -12.92
CA TRP A 29 -1.39 29.70 -11.62
C TRP A 29 -0.32 29.37 -10.56
N LEU A 30 0.67 28.51 -10.90
CA LEU A 30 1.79 28.18 -10.01
C LEU A 30 2.60 29.42 -9.60
N SER A 31 2.76 30.39 -10.51
CA SER A 31 3.48 31.63 -10.23
C SER A 31 2.80 32.52 -9.17
N GLY A 32 1.51 32.30 -8.92
CA GLY A 32 0.73 33.01 -7.91
C GLY A 32 0.73 32.37 -6.51
N LEU A 33 1.31 31.17 -6.36
CA LEU A 33 1.39 30.49 -5.06
C LEU A 33 2.44 31.15 -4.16
N GLN A 34 2.08 31.36 -2.89
CA GLN A 34 3.02 31.78 -1.86
C GLN A 34 3.80 30.56 -1.36
N ARG A 35 5.12 30.71 -1.25
CA ARG A 35 6.05 29.72 -0.67
C ARG A 35 6.46 30.20 0.72
N HIS A 36 6.79 29.27 1.61
CA HIS A 36 7.34 29.58 2.93
C HIS A 36 8.87 29.40 3.00
N ALA A 37 9.50 28.97 1.90
CA ALA A 37 10.94 28.98 1.70
C ALA A 37 11.46 30.30 1.09
N TYR A 38 12.58 30.80 1.60
CA TYR A 38 13.23 32.05 1.16
C TYR A 38 14.59 31.78 0.52
N ALA A 39 14.75 32.15 -0.75
CA ALA A 39 16.01 31.98 -1.46
C ALA A 39 17.15 32.79 -0.80
N GLY A 40 18.28 32.13 -0.56
CA GLY A 40 19.47 32.75 0.02
C GLY A 40 19.34 33.13 1.49
N ALA A 41 18.31 32.68 2.19
CA ALA A 41 18.24 32.83 3.64
C ALA A 41 19.41 32.08 4.32
N PRO A 42 20.02 32.64 5.38
CA PRO A 42 21.08 31.97 6.10
C PRO A 42 20.56 30.71 6.80
N VAL A 43 21.40 29.68 6.88
CA VAL A 43 21.11 28.47 7.67
C VAL A 43 20.98 28.86 9.15
N SER A 44 19.95 28.34 9.83
CA SER A 44 19.71 28.64 11.23
C SER A 44 20.89 28.24 12.12
N ALA A 45 21.19 29.07 13.11
CA ALA A 45 22.20 28.79 14.14
C ALA A 45 21.59 28.18 15.42
N SER A 46 20.32 27.77 15.39
CA SER A 46 19.67 27.12 16.54
C SER A 46 20.33 25.80 16.92
N GLU A 47 20.74 25.02 15.91
CA GLU A 47 21.52 23.80 16.08
C GLU A 47 22.90 23.93 15.43
N GLU A 48 23.86 23.15 15.95
CA GLU A 48 25.22 23.07 15.40
C GLU A 48 25.19 22.46 13.99
N THR A 49 24.58 21.29 13.87
CA THR A 49 24.33 20.55 12.64
C THR A 49 22.88 20.04 12.60
N TYR A 50 22.40 19.70 11.40
CA TYR A 50 21.03 19.20 11.20
C TYR A 50 21.07 17.84 10.48
N PRO A 51 20.19 16.89 10.84
CA PRO A 51 20.00 15.66 10.05
C PRO A 51 19.60 16.00 8.61
N VAL A 52 20.00 15.14 7.68
CA VAL A 52 19.78 15.34 6.24
C VAL A 52 18.73 14.37 5.74
N VAL A 53 17.75 14.85 4.99
CA VAL A 53 16.79 13.99 4.27
C VAL A 53 16.93 14.23 2.78
N MET A 54 17.25 13.17 2.05
CA MET A 54 17.36 13.20 0.60
C MET A 54 16.05 12.71 -0.03
N TYR A 55 15.50 13.48 -0.95
CA TYR A 55 14.33 13.09 -1.74
C TYR A 55 14.76 12.68 -3.14
N THR A 56 14.03 11.73 -3.71
CA THR A 56 14.15 11.43 -5.13
C THR A 56 12.82 11.02 -5.73
N SER A 57 12.55 11.57 -6.90
CA SER A 57 11.35 11.29 -7.65
C SER A 57 11.60 11.50 -9.15
N VAL A 58 10.60 11.17 -9.95
CA VAL A 58 10.65 11.37 -11.40
C VAL A 58 10.49 12.84 -11.81
N THR A 59 10.06 13.73 -10.92
CA THR A 59 9.82 15.15 -11.23
C THR A 59 10.16 16.08 -10.04
N PRO A 60 10.86 17.21 -10.27
CA PRO A 60 11.41 18.05 -9.19
C PRO A 60 10.41 18.96 -8.47
N VAL A 61 9.15 18.96 -8.85
CA VAL A 61 8.14 19.92 -8.35
C VAL A 61 6.93 19.23 -7.73
N GLU A 62 7.06 17.94 -7.41
CA GLU A 62 5.96 17.19 -6.81
C GLU A 62 5.99 17.17 -5.27
N GLN A 63 7.08 17.53 -4.57
CA GLN A 63 7.14 17.36 -3.11
C GLN A 63 7.54 18.61 -2.31
N SER A 64 7.27 19.82 -2.81
CA SER A 64 7.73 21.05 -2.15
C SER A 64 7.11 21.27 -0.76
N LEU A 65 5.86 20.83 -0.54
CA LEU A 65 5.22 20.91 0.78
C LEU A 65 5.90 19.99 1.79
N GLN A 66 6.31 18.79 1.40
CA GLN A 66 7.06 17.86 2.26
C GLN A 66 8.43 18.45 2.62
N PHE A 67 9.08 19.14 1.67
CA PHE A 67 10.37 19.77 1.91
C PHE A 67 10.25 20.88 2.96
N GLU A 68 9.23 21.73 2.85
CA GLU A 68 8.96 22.78 3.84
C GLU A 68 8.58 22.19 5.20
N ALA A 69 7.78 21.11 5.23
CA ALA A 69 7.42 20.41 6.46
C ALA A 69 8.67 19.91 7.19
N LEU A 70 9.57 19.18 6.51
CA LEU A 70 10.82 18.71 7.10
C LEU A 70 11.75 19.85 7.49
N ALA A 71 11.96 20.84 6.63
CA ALA A 71 12.82 21.97 6.93
C ALA A 71 12.34 22.75 8.17
N SER A 72 11.02 22.92 8.32
CA SER A 72 10.42 23.56 9.50
C SER A 72 10.58 22.76 10.80
N HIS A 73 10.87 21.46 10.69
CA HIS A 73 11.18 20.57 11.81
C HIS A 73 12.69 20.36 11.99
N GLY A 74 13.55 21.20 11.40
CA GLY A 74 15.00 21.15 11.65
C GLY A 74 15.73 20.06 10.87
N TYR A 75 15.29 19.79 9.63
CA TYR A 75 16.04 18.98 8.67
C TYR A 75 16.67 19.86 7.59
N ILE A 76 17.81 19.43 7.05
CA ILE A 76 18.28 19.90 5.75
C ILE A 76 17.74 18.92 4.70
N VAL A 77 16.96 19.43 3.74
CA VAL A 77 16.33 18.62 2.70
C VAL A 77 17.09 18.81 1.38
N VAL A 78 17.39 17.70 0.70
CA VAL A 78 18.13 17.67 -0.57
C VAL A 78 17.32 16.90 -1.59
N ASP A 79 16.77 17.60 -2.58
CA ASP A 79 16.05 16.95 -3.68
C ASP A 79 17.03 16.50 -4.78
N VAL A 80 16.96 15.23 -5.16
CA VAL A 80 17.80 14.58 -6.17
C VAL A 80 16.92 14.06 -7.30
N VAL A 81 17.04 14.70 -8.44
CA VAL A 81 16.21 14.41 -9.61
C VAL A 81 17.10 14.19 -10.82
N ALA A 82 16.81 13.14 -11.58
CA ALA A 82 17.53 12.87 -12.81
C ALA A 82 17.32 14.01 -13.81
N ILE A 83 18.42 14.67 -14.22
CA ILE A 83 18.43 15.66 -15.30
C ILE A 83 18.52 14.96 -16.67
N THR A 84 18.00 13.74 -16.80
CA THR A 84 18.02 13.03 -18.07
C THR A 84 16.95 13.62 -18.99
N GLY A 85 17.39 14.07 -20.16
CA GLY A 85 16.52 14.60 -21.21
C GLY A 85 15.48 13.55 -21.62
N LEU A 86 14.28 13.67 -21.05
CA LEU A 86 13.05 12.92 -21.32
C LEU A 86 12.59 12.95 -22.80
N ALA A 87 13.41 13.47 -23.71
CA ALA A 87 13.11 13.62 -25.12
C ALA A 87 13.54 12.42 -26.00
N ALA A 88 14.16 11.37 -25.42
CA ALA A 88 14.78 10.28 -26.18
C ALA A 88 14.06 8.92 -26.14
N ALA A 89 12.99 8.77 -25.34
CA ALA A 89 12.21 7.53 -25.31
C ALA A 89 11.31 7.41 -26.55
N ASP A 90 11.33 6.26 -27.22
CA ASP A 90 10.36 5.96 -28.27
C ASP A 90 8.95 5.73 -27.68
N ARG A 91 7.94 5.57 -28.55
CA ARG A 91 6.56 5.28 -28.11
C ARG A 91 6.40 3.95 -27.37
N GLU A 92 7.42 3.12 -27.33
CA GLU A 92 7.44 1.81 -26.67
C GLU A 92 8.27 1.83 -25.36
N ASN A 93 8.68 3.00 -24.87
CA ASN A 93 9.49 3.19 -23.66
C ASN A 93 10.91 2.59 -23.74
N TYR A 94 11.55 2.65 -24.90
CA TYR A 94 12.95 2.27 -25.06
C TYR A 94 13.83 3.46 -25.46
N ILE A 95 15.09 3.41 -25.02
CA ILE A 95 16.16 4.32 -25.45
C ILE A 95 17.12 3.53 -26.34
N GLN A 96 17.53 4.12 -27.46
CA GLN A 96 18.56 3.56 -28.34
C GLN A 96 19.94 4.15 -27.96
N ILE A 97 20.87 3.30 -27.53
CA ILE A 97 22.26 3.67 -27.22
C ILE A 97 23.18 2.91 -28.17
N GLY A 98 23.63 3.58 -29.24
CA GLY A 98 24.35 2.91 -30.33
C GLY A 98 23.46 1.87 -31.02
N ASP A 99 23.92 0.62 -31.10
CA ASP A 99 23.16 -0.51 -31.65
C ASP A 99 22.31 -1.26 -30.60
N VAL A 100 22.36 -0.83 -29.33
CA VAL A 100 21.65 -1.49 -28.22
C VAL A 100 20.35 -0.74 -27.90
N ARG A 101 19.26 -1.50 -27.75
CA ARG A 101 17.95 -1.00 -27.29
C ARG A 101 17.78 -1.35 -25.81
N VAL A 102 17.68 -0.34 -24.95
CA VAL A 102 17.58 -0.49 -23.49
C VAL A 102 16.23 0.00 -23.01
N SER A 103 15.65 -0.67 -22.01
CA SER A 103 14.44 -0.20 -21.32
C SER A 103 14.69 1.20 -20.76
N PHE A 104 13.81 2.15 -21.08
CA PHE A 104 13.88 3.50 -20.52
C PHE A 104 13.91 3.47 -18.99
N TRP A 105 13.09 2.61 -18.39
CA TRP A 105 12.96 2.52 -16.94
C TRP A 105 14.19 1.93 -16.25
N ASP A 106 14.86 0.97 -16.89
CA ASP A 106 16.08 0.34 -16.33
C ASP A 106 17.24 1.34 -16.34
N GLU A 107 17.41 2.06 -17.45
CA GLU A 107 18.42 3.12 -17.58
C GLU A 107 18.12 4.28 -16.62
N TYR A 108 16.86 4.71 -16.55
CA TYR A 108 16.43 5.80 -15.69
C TYR A 108 16.63 5.47 -14.21
N PHE A 109 16.27 4.25 -13.79
CA PHE A 109 16.58 3.74 -12.45
C PHE A 109 18.08 3.77 -12.17
N GLY A 110 18.89 3.24 -13.09
CA GLY A 110 20.34 3.17 -12.93
C GLY A 110 20.99 4.55 -12.78
N VAL A 111 20.55 5.53 -13.57
CA VAL A 111 21.02 6.92 -13.45
C VAL A 111 20.58 7.55 -12.14
N LEU A 112 19.31 7.44 -11.76
CA LEU A 112 18.80 8.07 -10.55
C LEU A 112 19.46 7.48 -9.28
N LEU A 113 19.75 6.18 -9.28
CA LEU A 113 20.53 5.52 -8.24
C LEU A 113 21.98 6.02 -8.18
N ALA A 114 22.64 6.12 -9.34
CA ALA A 114 24.01 6.65 -9.40
C ALA A 114 24.07 8.11 -8.94
N ASP A 115 23.09 8.94 -9.31
CA ASP A 115 22.99 10.33 -8.91
C ASP A 115 22.76 10.47 -7.40
N LEU A 116 21.87 9.65 -6.82
CA LEU A 116 21.61 9.65 -5.37
C LEU A 116 22.89 9.30 -4.58
N LEU A 117 23.63 8.27 -5.01
CA LEU A 117 24.90 7.88 -4.41
C LEU A 117 25.99 8.94 -4.61
N PHE A 118 26.04 9.56 -5.79
CA PHE A 118 26.96 10.67 -6.06
C PHE A 118 26.67 11.88 -5.15
N VAL A 119 25.40 12.23 -4.96
CA VAL A 119 25.01 13.34 -4.08
C VAL A 119 25.40 13.06 -2.63
N LEU A 120 25.28 11.82 -2.15
CA LEU A 120 25.78 11.44 -0.82
C LEU A 120 27.27 11.80 -0.66
N ASP A 121 28.11 11.53 -1.67
CA ASP A 121 29.52 11.93 -1.65
C ASP A 121 29.71 13.45 -1.72
N GLN A 122 28.86 14.15 -2.47
CA GLN A 122 28.90 15.61 -2.53
C GLN A 122 28.51 16.26 -1.21
N LEU A 123 27.61 15.65 -0.42
CA LEU A 123 27.26 16.14 0.91
C LEU A 123 28.46 16.13 1.86
N GLU A 124 29.32 15.11 1.78
CA GLU A 124 30.59 15.08 2.52
C GLU A 124 31.55 16.19 2.06
N ALA A 125 31.65 16.41 0.75
CA ALA A 125 32.45 17.49 0.20
C ALA A 125 31.92 18.89 0.60
N ILE A 126 30.59 19.06 0.68
CA ILE A 126 29.93 20.28 1.17
C ILE A 126 30.23 20.50 2.64
N ASP A 127 30.04 19.47 3.47
CA ASP A 127 30.18 19.58 4.93
C ASP A 127 31.63 19.90 5.31
N THR A 128 32.60 19.24 4.66
CA THR A 128 34.05 19.51 4.84
C THR A 128 34.49 20.87 4.30
N GLY A 129 33.65 21.56 3.53
CA GLY A 129 33.98 22.83 2.87
C GLY A 129 34.85 22.68 1.62
N SER A 130 35.03 21.45 1.12
CA SER A 130 35.67 21.20 -0.19
C SER A 130 34.82 21.76 -1.33
N ILE A 131 33.50 21.76 -1.16
CA ILE A 131 32.54 22.50 -1.99
C ILE A 131 32.04 23.68 -1.16
N ASN A 132 32.26 24.91 -1.66
CA ASN A 132 31.83 26.12 -0.97
C ASN A 132 30.29 26.22 -0.96
N SER A 133 29.70 26.16 0.22
CA SER A 133 28.25 26.14 0.41
C SER A 133 27.86 26.83 1.72
N VAL A 134 26.62 27.34 1.80
CA VAL A 134 26.03 27.85 3.05
C VAL A 134 25.81 26.73 4.09
N PHE A 135 25.86 25.47 3.65
CA PHE A 135 25.69 24.28 4.49
C PHE A 135 27.03 23.68 4.98
N SER A 136 28.18 24.30 4.71
CA SER A 136 29.46 23.79 5.20
C SER A 136 29.50 23.74 6.74
N GLY A 137 29.87 22.58 7.28
CA GLY A 137 29.85 22.27 8.72
C GLY A 137 28.46 22.25 9.35
N LYS A 138 27.39 22.09 8.55
CA LYS A 138 25.99 22.08 9.01
C LYS A 138 25.29 20.74 8.80
N LEU A 139 25.90 19.79 8.09
CA LEU A 139 25.26 18.53 7.75
C LEU A 139 25.62 17.47 8.79
N ASN A 140 24.63 16.89 9.45
CA ASN A 140 24.86 15.71 10.28
C ASN A 140 24.80 14.44 9.41
N LEU A 141 25.95 14.07 8.85
CA LEU A 141 26.07 12.94 7.91
C LEU A 141 25.97 11.55 8.57
N ASP A 142 25.97 11.48 9.90
CA ASP A 142 25.66 10.24 10.64
C ASP A 142 24.14 10.00 10.71
N HIS A 143 23.32 10.98 10.31
CA HIS A 143 21.86 10.97 10.43
C HIS A 143 21.20 11.34 9.09
N ILE A 144 21.38 10.46 8.10
CA ILE A 144 20.82 10.62 6.75
C ILE A 144 19.57 9.75 6.57
N GLY A 145 18.47 10.37 6.16
CA GLY A 145 17.25 9.72 5.70
C GLY A 145 17.05 9.85 4.19
N VAL A 146 16.26 8.94 3.61
CA VAL A 146 15.90 8.97 2.19
C VAL A 146 14.41 8.84 1.96
N VAL A 147 13.84 9.54 0.98
CA VAL A 147 12.44 9.41 0.57
C VAL A 147 12.36 9.24 -0.94
N GLY A 148 11.63 8.23 -1.38
CA GLY A 148 11.48 7.91 -2.80
C GLY A 148 10.02 7.77 -3.21
N HIS A 149 9.58 8.47 -4.25
CA HIS A 149 8.23 8.31 -4.80
C HIS A 149 8.23 7.47 -6.08
N SER A 150 7.29 6.53 -6.18
CA SER A 150 7.15 5.62 -7.32
C SER A 150 8.46 4.87 -7.56
N ILE A 151 9.02 4.91 -8.77
CA ILE A 151 10.36 4.35 -9.06
C ILE A 151 11.47 4.90 -8.15
N GLY A 152 11.33 6.13 -7.64
CA GLY A 152 12.24 6.69 -6.65
C GLY A 152 12.26 5.87 -5.36
N GLY A 153 11.14 5.23 -5.00
CA GLY A 153 11.04 4.27 -3.90
C GLY A 153 11.98 3.07 -4.07
N ALA A 154 12.06 2.53 -5.29
CA ALA A 154 13.02 1.47 -5.63
C ALA A 154 14.46 1.95 -5.44
N VAL A 155 14.74 3.16 -5.94
CA VAL A 155 16.08 3.76 -5.90
C VAL A 155 16.56 3.94 -4.46
N VAL A 156 15.72 4.48 -3.57
CA VAL A 156 16.13 4.70 -2.17
C VAL A 156 16.30 3.40 -1.40
N MET A 157 15.53 2.36 -1.72
CA MET A 157 15.72 1.03 -1.14
C MET A 157 17.05 0.39 -1.59
N ASP A 158 17.36 0.45 -2.87
CA ASP A 158 18.61 -0.07 -3.41
C ASP A 158 19.82 0.73 -2.92
N ALA A 159 19.70 2.06 -2.81
CA ALA A 159 20.75 2.90 -2.24
C ALA A 159 20.99 2.57 -0.76
N ALA A 160 19.93 2.42 0.05
CA ALA A 160 20.07 2.05 1.46
C ALA A 160 20.70 0.65 1.65
N SER A 161 20.46 -0.27 0.72
CA SER A 161 21.08 -1.59 0.72
C SER A 161 22.58 -1.55 0.36
N GLN A 162 23.01 -0.53 -0.41
CA GLN A 162 24.39 -0.38 -0.87
C GLN A 162 25.23 0.55 0.02
N ASP A 163 24.61 1.50 0.72
CA ASP A 163 25.29 2.55 1.47
C ASP A 163 24.80 2.67 2.92
N HIS A 164 25.69 2.36 3.86
CA HIS A 164 25.41 2.38 5.30
C HIS A 164 25.28 3.80 5.89
N ARG A 165 25.59 4.87 5.13
CA ARG A 165 25.34 6.24 5.57
C ARG A 165 23.85 6.52 5.69
N ILE A 166 23.02 5.89 4.85
CA ILE A 166 21.56 5.95 4.94
C ILE A 166 21.12 5.18 6.19
N LYS A 167 20.37 5.86 7.08
CA LYS A 167 19.94 5.33 8.38
C LYS A 167 18.47 4.94 8.42
N ALA A 168 17.62 5.57 7.62
CA ALA A 168 16.19 5.26 7.53
C ALA A 168 15.62 5.72 6.18
N GLY A 169 14.53 5.10 5.73
CA GLY A 169 13.91 5.46 4.46
C GLY A 169 12.38 5.46 4.45
N ILE A 170 11.80 6.20 3.52
CA ILE A 170 10.36 6.19 3.24
C ILE A 170 10.15 5.91 1.75
N THR A 171 9.21 5.04 1.42
CA THR A 171 8.73 4.89 0.04
C THR A 171 7.31 5.43 -0.07
N HIS A 172 7.07 6.28 -1.06
CA HIS A 172 5.74 6.71 -1.46
C HIS A 172 5.29 5.86 -2.65
N ASP A 173 4.31 5.01 -2.42
CA ASP A 173 3.68 4.12 -3.39
C ASP A 173 4.66 3.22 -4.17
N PHE A 174 5.61 2.65 -3.43
CA PHE A 174 6.50 1.61 -3.93
C PHE A 174 6.79 0.60 -2.84
N GLU A 175 6.76 -0.68 -3.19
CA GLU A 175 7.09 -1.77 -2.28
C GLU A 175 7.93 -2.82 -3.00
N SER A 176 8.77 -3.50 -2.22
CA SER A 176 9.54 -4.66 -2.65
C SER A 176 9.54 -5.71 -1.55
N SER A 177 9.57 -6.99 -1.95
CA SER A 177 9.72 -8.11 -1.02
C SER A 177 11.10 -8.15 -0.37
N THR A 178 12.09 -7.49 -0.97
CA THR A 178 13.44 -7.34 -0.41
C THR A 178 13.56 -5.96 0.20
N VAL A 179 13.72 -5.90 1.52
CA VAL A 179 13.78 -4.64 2.27
C VAL A 179 15.18 -4.46 2.88
N PRO A 180 15.72 -3.22 2.88
CA PRO A 180 17.00 -2.94 3.51
C PRO A 180 17.00 -3.26 5.01
N PRO A 181 18.17 -3.52 5.63
CA PRO A 181 18.26 -3.75 7.07
C PRO A 181 17.92 -2.50 7.91
N GLN A 182 17.98 -1.32 7.32
CA GLN A 182 17.59 -0.06 7.94
C GLN A 182 16.06 0.03 8.12
N PRO A 183 15.58 0.82 9.10
CA PRO A 183 14.16 1.13 9.23
C PRO A 183 13.57 1.76 7.97
N PHE A 184 12.45 1.21 7.47
CA PHE A 184 11.71 1.80 6.35
C PHE A 184 10.22 1.99 6.68
N MET A 185 9.62 3.08 6.19
CA MET A 185 8.16 3.27 6.17
C MET A 185 7.64 3.25 4.73
N PHE A 186 6.72 2.34 4.45
CA PHE A 186 6.10 2.14 3.16
C PHE A 186 4.73 2.80 3.17
N MET A 187 4.59 3.92 2.47
CA MET A 187 3.34 4.68 2.38
C MET A 187 2.60 4.28 1.10
N ARG A 188 1.39 3.74 1.26
CA ARG A 188 0.70 2.95 0.23
C ARG A 188 -0.49 3.68 -0.39
N ALA A 189 -0.56 3.75 -1.72
CA ALA A 189 -1.75 4.26 -2.40
C ALA A 189 -2.96 3.34 -2.22
N THR A 190 -2.76 2.05 -1.92
CA THR A 190 -3.85 1.10 -1.71
C THR A 190 -3.64 0.31 -0.43
N GLY A 191 -4.70 0.12 0.36
CA GLY A 191 -4.67 -0.68 1.59
C GLY A 191 -4.53 -2.20 1.36
N CYS A 192 -4.26 -2.64 0.14
CA CYS A 192 -4.43 -4.02 -0.29
C CYS A 192 -3.13 -4.85 -0.22
N GLN A 193 -1.96 -4.24 -0.08
CA GLN A 193 -0.71 -4.99 0.00
C GLN A 193 -0.44 -5.43 1.44
N ARG A 194 -0.13 -6.71 1.66
CA ARG A 194 0.42 -7.16 2.94
C ARG A 194 1.92 -6.84 2.97
N TYR A 195 2.41 -6.34 4.10
CA TYR A 195 3.83 -6.20 4.36
C TYR A 195 4.42 -7.58 4.65
N ASP A 196 5.00 -8.23 3.63
CA ASP A 196 5.74 -9.49 3.78
C ASP A 196 7.25 -9.26 3.98
N ALA A 197 7.66 -8.00 4.15
CA ALA A 197 9.05 -7.65 4.39
C ALA A 197 9.47 -7.98 5.83
N THR A 198 10.62 -8.64 5.96
CA THR A 198 11.16 -9.11 7.23
C THR A 198 12.00 -8.05 7.98
N GLY A 199 12.06 -6.82 7.48
CA GLY A 199 12.84 -5.71 8.04
C GLY A 199 12.08 -4.84 9.05
N PRO A 200 12.79 -4.10 9.93
CA PRO A 200 12.18 -3.14 10.84
C PRO A 200 11.46 -2.05 10.04
N GLY A 201 10.20 -1.80 10.31
CA GLY A 201 9.49 -0.81 9.50
C GLY A 201 8.01 -0.66 9.76
N TYR A 202 7.41 0.26 9.02
CA TYR A 202 5.99 0.57 9.04
C TYR A 202 5.40 0.39 7.65
N ALA A 203 4.20 -0.15 7.57
CA ALA A 203 3.34 -0.01 6.42
C ALA A 203 2.21 0.93 6.79
N VAL A 204 2.07 2.03 6.05
CA VAL A 204 1.10 3.09 6.30
C VAL A 204 0.22 3.24 5.07
N HIS A 205 -1.09 3.16 5.25
CA HIS A 205 -2.07 3.52 4.24
C HIS A 205 -2.88 4.70 4.74
N ILE A 206 -3.09 5.71 3.89
CA ILE A 206 -3.98 6.83 4.17
C ILE A 206 -5.23 6.61 3.31
N ALA A 207 -6.38 6.42 3.94
CA ALA A 207 -7.64 6.22 3.27
C ALA A 207 -7.90 7.33 2.25
N GLY A 208 -8.29 6.96 1.04
CA GLY A 208 -8.52 7.88 -0.06
C GLY A 208 -7.27 8.38 -0.77
N PHE A 209 -6.06 7.88 -0.47
CA PHE A 209 -4.89 8.10 -1.32
C PHE A 209 -4.96 7.28 -2.63
N ARG A 210 -4.27 7.79 -3.65
CA ARG A 210 -3.83 7.10 -4.86
C ARG A 210 -2.42 7.58 -5.22
N HIS A 211 -1.82 6.99 -6.28
CA HIS A 211 -0.44 7.28 -6.71
C HIS A 211 -0.08 8.77 -6.79
N GLY A 212 -1.02 9.62 -7.23
CA GLY A 212 -0.82 11.06 -7.35
C GLY A 212 -0.97 11.87 -6.05
N ASN A 213 -1.48 11.30 -4.96
CA ASN A 213 -1.70 12.04 -3.71
C ASN A 213 -0.42 12.31 -2.91
N TYR A 214 0.69 11.67 -3.26
CA TYR A 214 1.99 11.83 -2.57
C TYR A 214 2.75 13.09 -2.94
N GLY A 215 2.14 13.95 -3.75
CA GLY A 215 2.75 15.20 -4.15
C GLY A 215 1.77 16.35 -4.19
N ASP A 216 2.33 17.55 -4.29
CA ASP A 216 1.66 18.83 -4.26
C ASP A 216 0.52 18.93 -5.29
N ALA A 217 0.61 18.18 -6.39
CA ALA A 217 -0.45 18.04 -7.39
C ALA A 217 -1.81 17.60 -6.84
N ALA A 218 -1.84 16.96 -5.67
CA ALA A 218 -3.05 16.62 -4.94
C ALA A 218 -3.90 17.85 -4.57
N VAL A 219 -3.29 19.02 -4.38
CA VAL A 219 -3.98 20.24 -3.95
C VAL A 219 -4.66 20.97 -5.12
N TRP A 220 -4.09 20.89 -6.33
CA TRP A 220 -4.52 21.72 -7.46
C TRP A 220 -5.11 20.99 -8.65
N SER A 221 -4.98 19.66 -8.69
CA SER A 221 -5.71 18.86 -9.65
C SER A 221 -7.22 18.96 -9.34
N ARG A 222 -8.00 19.59 -10.24
CA ARG A 222 -9.45 19.80 -10.02
C ARG A 222 -10.19 18.44 -10.02
N PRO A 223 -11.28 18.29 -9.26
CA PRO A 223 -12.11 17.07 -9.26
C PRO A 223 -12.63 16.67 -10.65
N ALA A 224 -12.79 17.64 -11.57
CA ALA A 224 -13.24 17.41 -12.95
C ALA A 224 -12.12 17.00 -13.92
N SER A 225 -10.85 17.14 -13.53
CA SER A 225 -9.66 16.68 -14.26
C SER A 225 -9.06 15.39 -13.68
N SER A 226 -9.78 14.73 -12.76
CA SER A 226 -9.49 13.38 -12.22
C SER A 226 -9.49 12.26 -13.28
N GLY A 227 -9.43 12.61 -14.57
CA GLY A 227 -9.78 11.82 -15.74
C GLY A 227 -8.96 10.56 -16.04
N GLN A 228 -8.16 10.06 -15.09
CA GLN A 228 -7.51 8.73 -15.18
C GLN A 228 -7.44 7.98 -13.84
N GLY A 229 -8.08 8.46 -12.75
CA GLY A 229 -8.03 7.77 -11.46
C GLY A 229 -6.65 7.78 -10.77
N ARG A 230 -5.82 8.80 -11.06
CA ARG A 230 -4.47 8.99 -10.50
C ARG A 230 -4.47 9.62 -9.10
N PHE A 231 -5.45 10.49 -8.83
CA PHE A 231 -5.70 11.06 -7.50
C PHE A 231 -6.89 10.36 -6.88
N GLY A 232 -6.78 10.09 -5.59
CA GLY A 232 -7.79 9.49 -4.78
C GLY A 232 -8.76 10.53 -4.26
N SER A 233 -9.57 10.07 -3.32
CA SER A 233 -10.80 10.72 -2.90
C SER A 233 -10.64 11.66 -1.69
N ILE A 234 -9.51 11.56 -0.99
CA ILE A 234 -9.19 12.45 0.12
C ILE A 234 -9.00 13.89 -0.37
N ASP A 235 -9.43 14.85 0.45
CA ASP A 235 -9.07 16.25 0.24
C ASP A 235 -7.54 16.41 0.18
N GLY A 236 -7.02 17.05 -0.86
CA GLY A 236 -5.58 17.15 -1.09
C GLY A 236 -4.83 17.81 0.06
N VAL A 237 -5.40 18.84 0.67
CA VAL A 237 -4.76 19.54 1.81
C VAL A 237 -4.75 18.64 3.04
N ARG A 238 -5.88 17.98 3.34
CA ARG A 238 -5.95 17.01 4.44
C ARG A 238 -4.98 15.85 4.23
N GLY A 239 -4.92 15.31 3.01
CA GLY A 239 -4.04 14.20 2.67
C GLY A 239 -2.57 14.55 2.86
N LEU A 240 -2.13 15.69 2.33
CA LEU A 240 -0.74 16.15 2.51
C LEU A 240 -0.42 16.51 3.97
N THR A 241 -1.40 17.03 4.73
CA THR A 241 -1.22 17.27 6.18
C THR A 241 -0.93 15.97 6.93
N ILE A 242 -1.64 14.89 6.60
CA ILE A 242 -1.40 13.57 7.20
C ILE A 242 -0.04 13.02 6.75
N LEU A 243 0.25 13.12 5.44
CA LEU A 243 1.51 12.67 4.86
C LEU A 243 2.72 13.30 5.56
N ASP A 244 2.72 14.62 5.67
CA ASP A 244 3.80 15.39 6.29
C ASP A 244 3.97 15.02 7.77
N ALA A 245 2.87 14.85 8.51
CA ALA A 245 2.92 14.45 9.92
C ALA A 245 3.59 13.08 10.13
N TYR A 246 3.29 12.09 9.27
CA TYR A 246 3.89 10.77 9.37
C TYR A 246 5.33 10.73 8.87
N ILE A 247 5.68 11.50 7.83
CA ILE A 247 7.07 11.66 7.36
C ILE A 247 7.94 12.24 8.47
N VAL A 248 7.50 13.34 9.10
CA VAL A 248 8.21 13.99 10.20
C VAL A 248 8.33 13.03 11.39
N ALA A 249 7.23 12.40 11.80
CA ALA A 249 7.25 11.45 12.91
C ALA A 249 8.23 10.29 12.65
N PHE A 250 8.29 9.76 11.43
CA PHE A 250 9.24 8.70 11.09
C PHE A 250 10.69 9.16 11.22
N PHE A 251 11.05 10.30 10.65
CA PHE A 251 12.43 10.78 10.73
C PHE A 251 12.81 11.31 12.10
N ASP A 252 11.90 11.89 12.87
CA ASP A 252 12.17 12.31 14.25
C ASP A 252 12.52 11.07 15.10
N ARG A 253 11.81 9.96 14.89
CA ARG A 253 12.12 8.69 15.56
C ARG A 253 13.50 8.15 15.21
N TYR A 254 13.82 8.04 13.92
CA TYR A 254 15.02 7.32 13.50
C TYR A 254 16.27 8.18 13.31
N LEU A 255 16.11 9.48 13.08
CA LEU A 255 17.22 10.41 12.90
C LEU A 255 17.44 11.31 14.11
N LYS A 256 16.45 11.52 14.98
CA LYS A 256 16.64 12.31 16.21
C LYS A 256 16.50 11.48 17.50
N GLY A 257 16.00 10.24 17.40
CA GLY A 257 15.80 9.37 18.56
C GLY A 257 14.61 9.79 19.42
N GLU A 258 13.66 10.55 18.85
CA GLU A 258 12.50 11.05 19.58
C GLU A 258 11.36 10.02 19.59
N GLU A 259 10.64 9.91 20.71
CA GLU A 259 9.44 9.08 20.74
C GLU A 259 8.29 9.74 19.98
N GLN A 260 7.63 8.96 19.13
CA GLN A 260 6.66 9.49 18.18
C GLN A 260 5.32 8.73 18.31
N PRO A 261 4.31 9.33 18.97
CA PRO A 261 3.02 8.68 19.23
C PRO A 261 2.29 8.19 17.98
N LEU A 262 2.44 8.91 16.85
CA LEU A 262 1.83 8.54 15.57
C LEU A 262 2.29 7.17 15.04
N LEU A 263 3.46 6.70 15.50
CA LEU A 263 4.04 5.43 15.11
C LEU A 263 3.78 4.30 16.12
N GLN A 264 2.96 4.55 17.13
CA GLN A 264 2.62 3.56 18.18
C GLN A 264 1.25 2.89 17.97
N GLY A 265 0.41 3.44 17.09
CA GLY A 265 -0.92 2.90 16.81
C GLY A 265 -1.86 3.91 16.16
N PRO A 266 -3.17 3.62 16.14
CA PRO A 266 -4.17 4.53 15.57
C PRO A 266 -4.19 5.90 16.25
N SER A 267 -4.33 6.96 15.45
CA SER A 267 -4.44 8.34 15.92
C SER A 267 -5.87 8.86 15.77
N ALA A 268 -6.41 9.45 16.84
CA ALA A 268 -7.71 10.13 16.77
C ALA A 268 -7.69 11.39 15.90
N ASP A 269 -6.51 12.01 15.75
CA ASP A 269 -6.32 13.19 14.90
C ASP A 269 -6.19 12.82 13.41
N TYR A 270 -5.85 11.57 13.12
CA TYR A 270 -5.68 11.01 11.76
C TYR A 270 -6.40 9.66 11.61
N PRO A 271 -7.74 9.64 11.71
CA PRO A 271 -8.54 8.42 11.58
C PRO A 271 -8.46 7.77 10.19
N GLU A 272 -7.97 8.50 9.17
CA GLU A 272 -7.75 7.99 7.83
C GLU A 272 -6.55 7.01 7.75
N VAL A 273 -5.71 6.96 8.79
CA VAL A 273 -4.47 6.19 8.74
C VAL A 273 -4.65 4.78 9.26
N GLU A 274 -4.36 3.82 8.39
CA GLU A 274 -4.18 2.42 8.73
C GLU A 274 -2.68 2.11 8.75
N MET A 275 -2.18 1.65 9.89
CA MET A 275 -0.75 1.36 10.04
C MET A 275 -0.52 -0.07 10.56
N GLN A 276 0.50 -0.72 10.01
CA GLN A 276 1.07 -1.97 10.50
C GLN A 276 2.54 -1.71 10.84
N ALA A 277 2.96 -2.10 12.04
CA ALA A 277 4.35 -2.03 12.46
C ALA A 277 4.97 -3.43 12.42
N ASN A 278 6.14 -3.54 11.80
CA ASN A 278 6.98 -4.72 11.85
C ASN A 278 8.17 -4.42 12.76
N ASP A 279 8.01 -4.78 14.03
CA ASP A 279 9.16 -4.96 14.91
C ASP A 279 9.73 -6.36 14.67
N VAL A 280 11.03 -6.44 14.35
CA VAL A 280 11.81 -7.69 14.30
C VAL A 280 11.73 -8.47 15.63
N VAL A 281 11.17 -7.86 16.69
CA VAL A 281 11.02 -8.44 18.03
C VAL A 281 9.61 -9.01 18.30
N THR A 282 8.62 -8.76 17.45
CA THR A 282 7.31 -9.40 17.61
C THR A 282 6.80 -9.87 16.26
N GLY A 283 7.03 -11.14 15.94
CA GLY A 283 6.17 -11.86 15.03
C GLY A 283 4.76 -11.86 15.60
N VAL A 284 3.99 -10.78 15.37
CA VAL A 284 2.56 -10.72 15.70
C VAL A 284 1.84 -11.57 14.67
N GLN A 285 2.05 -12.88 14.75
CA GLN A 285 0.93 -13.78 14.56
C GLN A 285 -0.07 -13.39 15.63
N ARG A 286 -1.26 -12.91 15.22
CA ARG A 286 -2.39 -12.84 16.14
C ARG A 286 -2.45 -14.19 16.82
N GLN A 287 -2.35 -14.21 18.15
CA GLN A 287 -2.36 -15.48 18.85
C GLN A 287 -3.64 -16.22 18.45
N PRO A 288 -3.54 -17.50 18.02
CA PRO A 288 -4.69 -18.26 17.63
C PRO A 288 -5.69 -18.23 18.77
N GLN A 289 -6.94 -17.94 18.44
CA GLN A 289 -7.97 -17.83 19.46
C GLN A 289 -8.33 -19.24 19.91
N VAL A 290 -8.18 -19.51 21.20
CA VAL A 290 -8.74 -20.71 21.82
C VAL A 290 -10.24 -20.55 21.81
N ILE A 291 -10.89 -21.29 20.92
CA ILE A 291 -12.34 -21.27 20.82
C ILE A 291 -12.86 -22.30 21.82
N THR A 292 -13.53 -21.83 22.88
CA THR A 292 -14.15 -22.69 23.89
C THR A 292 -15.64 -22.38 23.96
N SER A 293 -16.49 -23.40 24.04
CA SER A 293 -17.92 -23.22 24.25
C SER A 293 -18.22 -23.22 25.75
N PRO A 294 -18.53 -22.05 26.35
CA PRO A 294 -19.04 -22.03 27.71
C PRO A 294 -20.45 -22.64 27.70
N ASN A 295 -20.55 -23.89 28.18
CA ASN A 295 -21.81 -24.65 28.37
C ASN A 295 -22.37 -25.39 27.14
N GLY A 296 -21.59 -25.60 26.08
CA GLY A 296 -22.05 -26.36 24.90
C GLY A 296 -22.97 -25.56 23.97
N GLU A 297 -23.00 -24.24 24.09
CA GLU A 297 -23.70 -23.34 23.17
C GLU A 297 -22.88 -23.07 21.90
N ALA A 298 -23.57 -22.66 20.83
CA ALA A 298 -22.93 -22.24 19.59
C ALA A 298 -22.11 -20.96 19.80
N ILE A 299 -20.95 -20.90 19.16
CA ILE A 299 -20.00 -19.79 19.25
C ILE A 299 -20.07 -19.00 17.95
N VAL A 300 -20.45 -17.73 18.02
CA VAL A 300 -20.37 -16.83 16.87
C VAL A 300 -18.90 -16.41 16.69
N LEU A 301 -18.28 -16.84 15.59
CA LEU A 301 -16.92 -16.43 15.24
C LEU A 301 -16.90 -15.02 14.68
N ASP A 302 -17.84 -14.74 13.76
CA ASP A 302 -18.14 -13.40 13.26
C ASP A 302 -19.47 -13.42 12.47
N ASP A 303 -20.35 -12.49 12.80
CA ASP A 303 -21.54 -12.12 12.03
C ASP A 303 -21.38 -10.73 11.39
N PHE A 304 -20.17 -10.14 11.48
CA PHE A 304 -19.78 -8.84 10.93
C PHE A 304 -20.60 -7.63 11.42
N GLU A 305 -21.51 -7.79 12.37
CA GLU A 305 -22.35 -6.71 12.93
C GLU A 305 -21.54 -5.64 13.69
N SER A 306 -20.26 -5.90 13.97
CA SER A 306 -19.32 -4.89 14.44
C SER A 306 -19.06 -3.78 13.40
N GLY A 307 -19.41 -4.01 12.14
CA GLY A 307 -19.12 -3.10 11.03
C GLY A 307 -17.64 -3.06 10.66
N THR A 308 -16.84 -4.06 11.07
CA THR A 308 -15.40 -4.11 10.80
C THR A 308 -14.93 -5.54 10.54
N LEU A 309 -13.77 -5.68 9.89
CA LEU A 309 -13.02 -6.95 9.79
C LEU A 309 -11.96 -7.07 10.89
N ALA A 310 -12.12 -6.38 12.02
CA ALA A 310 -11.07 -6.24 13.03
C ALA A 310 -10.57 -7.59 13.59
N ASN A 311 -11.40 -8.64 13.59
CA ASN A 311 -11.04 -9.99 14.04
C ASN A 311 -10.38 -10.87 12.98
N TRP A 312 -10.30 -10.40 11.74
CA TRP A 312 -9.74 -11.10 10.61
C TRP A 312 -8.45 -10.45 10.12
N THR A 313 -7.66 -11.24 9.41
CA THR A 313 -6.53 -10.74 8.63
C THR A 313 -6.90 -10.79 7.16
N SER A 314 -6.83 -9.66 6.47
CA SER A 314 -6.92 -9.61 5.01
C SER A 314 -5.51 -9.70 4.40
N GLY A 315 -5.41 -10.36 3.26
CA GLY A 315 -4.24 -10.33 2.40
C GLY A 315 -4.70 -10.15 0.96
N CYS A 316 -4.08 -9.24 0.21
CA CYS A 316 -4.43 -9.06 -1.19
C CYS A 316 -3.18 -8.90 -2.07
N LYS A 317 -3.32 -9.32 -3.33
CA LYS A 317 -2.40 -9.05 -4.43
C LYS A 317 -3.24 -8.54 -5.62
N GLY A 318 -2.81 -7.49 -6.30
CA GLY A 318 -3.60 -6.88 -7.39
C GLY A 318 -4.66 -5.90 -6.87
N TYR A 319 -5.84 -5.90 -7.49
CA TYR A 319 -6.88 -4.89 -7.30
C TYR A 319 -8.04 -5.38 -6.42
N GLY A 320 -8.42 -4.57 -5.42
CA GLY A 320 -9.58 -4.83 -4.55
C GLY A 320 -9.19 -5.33 -3.16
N SER A 321 -10.20 -5.51 -2.29
CA SER A 321 -10.02 -6.03 -0.93
C SER A 321 -11.29 -6.70 -0.42
N TRP A 322 -11.21 -7.21 0.81
CA TRP A 322 -12.37 -7.58 1.62
C TRP A 322 -12.87 -6.38 2.40
N TYR A 323 -14.19 -6.22 2.45
CA TYR A 323 -14.88 -5.15 3.16
C TYR A 323 -16.06 -5.72 3.92
N VAL A 324 -16.57 -4.94 4.87
CA VAL A 324 -17.94 -5.10 5.35
C VAL A 324 -18.88 -4.20 4.55
N TYR A 325 -20.09 -4.66 4.26
CA TYR A 325 -21.08 -3.88 3.49
C TYR A 325 -22.47 -4.01 4.11
N THR A 326 -23.34 -3.03 3.81
CA THR A 326 -24.71 -2.93 4.34
C THR A 326 -25.80 -3.04 3.28
N ASN A 327 -25.43 -2.98 2.00
CA ASN A 327 -26.38 -2.92 0.89
C ASN A 327 -25.79 -3.59 -0.35
N GLY A 328 -26.44 -4.62 -0.87
CA GLY A 328 -25.94 -5.41 -2.00
C GLY A 328 -25.97 -4.69 -3.36
N SER A 329 -26.62 -3.53 -3.43
CA SER A 329 -26.67 -2.65 -4.61
C SER A 329 -25.77 -1.42 -4.49
N THR A 330 -25.13 -1.22 -3.33
CA THR A 330 -24.21 -0.10 -3.09
C THR A 330 -22.88 -0.69 -2.64
N PRO A 331 -21.81 -0.55 -3.42
CA PRO A 331 -20.55 -1.13 -3.03
C PRO A 331 -20.05 -0.54 -1.71
N PRO A 332 -19.32 -1.33 -0.90
CA PRO A 332 -18.72 -0.84 0.32
C PRO A 332 -17.85 0.37 0.04
N ASN A 333 -18.08 1.44 0.79
CA ASN A 333 -17.45 2.74 0.63
C ASN A 333 -16.64 3.08 1.90
N PRO A 334 -15.57 2.31 2.19
CA PRO A 334 -14.84 2.44 3.46
C PRO A 334 -14.18 3.81 3.63
N ASP A 335 -13.92 4.55 2.54
CA ASP A 335 -13.36 5.90 2.56
C ASP A 335 -14.42 7.02 2.54
N GLY A 336 -15.71 6.68 2.50
CA GLY A 336 -16.81 7.64 2.57
C GLY A 336 -17.00 8.52 1.33
N THR A 337 -16.34 8.23 0.20
CA THR A 337 -16.22 9.21 -0.91
C THR A 337 -17.04 8.91 -2.17
N GLY A 338 -17.66 7.73 -2.29
CA GLY A 338 -18.65 7.47 -3.34
C GLY A 338 -18.10 7.47 -4.77
N THR A 339 -16.78 7.44 -4.95
CA THR A 339 -16.14 7.33 -6.27
C THR A 339 -15.93 5.87 -6.68
N ALA A 340 -17.00 5.31 -7.25
CA ALA A 340 -17.08 4.13 -8.12
C ALA A 340 -16.12 2.95 -7.82
N PRO A 341 -16.53 2.05 -6.93
CA PRO A 341 -16.29 0.63 -7.12
C PRO A 341 -17.06 0.14 -8.36
N ASN A 342 -16.71 -1.03 -8.87
CA ASN A 342 -17.16 -1.61 -10.15
C ASN A 342 -18.52 -1.08 -10.68
N PRO A 343 -18.66 -0.65 -11.96
CA PRO A 343 -19.90 -0.03 -12.49
C PRO A 343 -21.19 -0.87 -12.30
N VAL A 344 -21.10 -2.13 -11.87
CA VAL A 344 -22.22 -2.92 -11.36
C VAL A 344 -21.78 -3.72 -10.11
N PHE A 345 -21.85 -3.12 -8.93
CA PHE A 345 -21.85 -3.88 -7.68
C PHE A 345 -23.27 -4.40 -7.43
N ALA A 346 -23.44 -5.72 -7.55
CA ALA A 346 -24.74 -6.37 -7.46
C ALA A 346 -24.59 -7.74 -6.81
N VAL A 347 -24.64 -7.74 -5.48
CA VAL A 347 -24.66 -8.92 -4.62
C VAL A 347 -25.95 -8.91 -3.79
N PRO A 348 -26.31 -10.00 -3.09
CA PRO A 348 -27.39 -9.98 -2.12
C PRO A 348 -27.12 -8.94 -1.01
N ASP A 349 -28.18 -8.38 -0.41
CA ASP A 349 -28.04 -7.68 0.88
C ASP A 349 -27.49 -8.65 1.96
N PRO A 350 -26.89 -8.14 3.06
CA PRO A 350 -26.37 -8.97 4.14
C PRO A 350 -27.34 -10.10 4.52
N PRO A 351 -26.92 -11.38 4.43
CA PRO A 351 -27.79 -12.52 4.69
C PRO A 351 -28.39 -12.54 6.10
N GLN A 352 -27.65 -12.02 7.08
CA GLN A 352 -28.04 -11.81 8.46
C GLN A 352 -27.76 -10.35 8.86
N GLY A 353 -28.58 -9.83 9.77
CA GLY A 353 -28.32 -8.52 10.38
C GLY A 353 -28.26 -7.37 9.38
N ASN A 354 -27.32 -6.45 9.58
CA ASN A 354 -27.08 -5.28 8.75
C ASN A 354 -25.74 -5.32 8.03
N TRP A 355 -24.84 -6.24 8.37
CA TRP A 355 -23.49 -6.27 7.87
C TRP A 355 -23.09 -7.69 7.46
N ALA A 356 -22.36 -7.80 6.36
CA ALA A 356 -21.70 -9.03 5.96
C ALA A 356 -20.33 -8.70 5.35
N ALA A 357 -19.45 -9.70 5.23
CA ALA A 357 -18.18 -9.53 4.55
C ALA A 357 -18.31 -9.81 3.04
N VAL A 358 -17.68 -8.99 2.20
CA VAL A 358 -17.70 -9.14 0.74
C VAL A 358 -16.39 -8.67 0.13
N THR A 359 -15.97 -9.29 -0.96
CA THR A 359 -14.92 -8.72 -1.81
C THR A 359 -15.48 -7.64 -2.71
N ASP A 360 -14.68 -6.59 -2.92
CA ASP A 360 -14.93 -5.64 -3.98
C ASP A 360 -13.61 -5.32 -4.70
N MET A 361 -13.68 -5.34 -6.02
CA MET A 361 -12.52 -5.35 -6.91
C MET A 361 -12.83 -4.55 -8.19
N ASN A 362 -11.85 -3.78 -8.65
CA ASN A 362 -11.90 -2.98 -9.86
C ASN A 362 -10.88 -3.44 -10.93
N GLY A 363 -10.27 -4.60 -10.73
CA GLY A 363 -9.31 -5.20 -11.64
C GLY A 363 -9.00 -6.65 -11.26
N PRO A 364 -8.01 -7.28 -11.92
CA PRO A 364 -7.50 -8.60 -11.55
C PRO A 364 -6.85 -8.60 -10.17
N GLY A 365 -7.01 -9.68 -9.40
CA GLY A 365 -6.38 -9.80 -8.10
C GLY A 365 -6.63 -11.14 -7.41
N ASN A 366 -5.97 -11.30 -6.27
CA ASN A 366 -6.14 -12.37 -5.29
C ASN A 366 -6.45 -11.74 -3.94
N LEU A 367 -7.66 -11.97 -3.43
CA LEU A 367 -8.20 -11.39 -2.22
C LEU A 367 -8.47 -12.49 -1.18
N ILE A 368 -7.78 -12.42 -0.05
CA ILE A 368 -7.82 -13.42 1.00
C ILE A 368 -8.26 -12.80 2.32
N LEU A 369 -9.17 -13.47 3.02
CA LEU A 369 -9.55 -13.17 4.39
C LEU A 369 -9.32 -14.43 5.22
N TYR A 370 -8.63 -14.33 6.35
CA TYR A 370 -8.33 -15.52 7.15
C TYR A 370 -8.19 -15.25 8.65
N ARG A 371 -8.35 -16.31 9.44
CA ARG A 371 -8.14 -16.32 10.89
C ARG A 371 -7.68 -17.69 11.37
N ASP A 372 -6.78 -17.70 12.34
CA ASP A 372 -6.29 -18.92 12.97
C ASP A 372 -7.17 -19.28 14.18
N LEU A 373 -7.60 -20.55 14.22
CA LEU A 373 -8.53 -21.10 15.21
C LEU A 373 -7.84 -22.25 15.94
N GLN A 374 -7.84 -22.20 17.27
CA GLN A 374 -7.46 -23.34 18.10
C GLN A 374 -8.73 -24.05 18.58
N LEU A 375 -8.88 -25.30 18.17
CA LEU A 375 -10.07 -26.12 18.44
C LEU A 375 -9.87 -26.93 19.73
N ASP A 376 -10.62 -26.62 20.78
CA ASP A 376 -10.58 -27.33 22.06
C ASP A 376 -11.52 -28.55 22.13
N GLY A 377 -12.36 -28.72 21.12
CA GLY A 377 -13.42 -29.72 21.05
C GLY A 377 -13.92 -29.93 19.63
N SER A 378 -14.89 -30.83 19.48
CA SER A 378 -15.54 -31.12 18.20
C SER A 378 -16.60 -30.09 17.87
N TYR A 379 -16.53 -29.51 16.68
CA TYR A 379 -17.45 -28.46 16.22
C TYR A 379 -17.90 -28.69 14.78
N TRP A 380 -19.16 -28.36 14.49
CA TRP A 380 -19.63 -28.04 13.15
C TRP A 380 -19.39 -26.55 12.88
N LEU A 381 -18.68 -26.25 11.79
CA LEU A 381 -18.57 -24.91 11.25
C LEU A 381 -19.81 -24.62 10.40
N HIS A 382 -20.49 -23.52 10.66
CA HIS A 382 -21.58 -22.98 9.87
C HIS A 382 -21.21 -21.60 9.34
N MET A 383 -21.68 -21.29 8.14
CA MET A 383 -21.59 -19.97 7.53
C MET A 383 -22.62 -19.85 6.41
N THR A 384 -22.93 -18.62 6.01
CA THR A 384 -23.68 -18.32 4.80
C THR A 384 -22.74 -17.69 3.78
N ILE A 385 -22.68 -18.26 2.57
CA ILE A 385 -21.82 -17.74 1.49
C ILE A 385 -22.67 -17.31 0.30
N PHE A 386 -22.13 -16.39 -0.49
CA PHE A 386 -22.70 -15.98 -1.76
C PHE A 386 -21.59 -15.51 -2.70
N TYR A 387 -21.87 -15.50 -3.99
CA TYR A 387 -20.96 -14.89 -4.94
C TYR A 387 -21.69 -14.39 -6.19
N LYS A 388 -21.01 -13.49 -6.90
CA LYS A 388 -21.41 -12.97 -8.20
C LYS A 388 -20.19 -12.89 -9.11
N ASN A 389 -20.15 -13.76 -10.10
CA ASN A 389 -19.07 -13.85 -11.08
C ASN A 389 -19.47 -13.14 -12.38
N MET A 390 -18.90 -11.96 -12.64
CA MET A 390 -19.18 -11.18 -13.85
C MET A 390 -18.53 -11.76 -15.11
N ALA A 391 -17.55 -12.65 -14.97
CA ALA A 391 -17.00 -13.39 -16.12
C ALA A 391 -17.97 -14.44 -16.64
N ARG A 392 -18.96 -14.85 -15.81
CA ARG A 392 -19.96 -15.89 -16.10
C ARG A 392 -19.40 -17.28 -16.38
N ILE A 393 -18.08 -17.45 -16.25
CA ILE A 393 -17.34 -18.69 -16.39
C ILE A 393 -16.33 -18.79 -15.25
N PHE A 394 -16.08 -20.01 -14.77
CA PHE A 394 -15.04 -20.29 -13.77
C PHE A 394 -13.82 -20.91 -14.44
N SER A 395 -12.64 -20.43 -14.07
CA SER A 395 -11.36 -21.04 -14.42
C SER A 395 -10.61 -21.25 -13.13
N ILE A 396 -10.34 -22.51 -12.81
CA ILE A 396 -9.95 -22.94 -11.46
C ILE A 396 -8.61 -23.69 -11.48
N PRO A 397 -7.53 -23.08 -12.02
CA PRO A 397 -6.21 -23.70 -11.96
C PRO A 397 -5.85 -23.96 -10.49
N ASP A 398 -4.96 -24.92 -10.25
CA ASP A 398 -4.45 -25.21 -8.90
C ASP A 398 -3.38 -24.18 -8.47
N THR A 399 -3.72 -22.90 -8.63
CA THR A 399 -2.98 -21.76 -8.11
C THR A 399 -3.93 -20.61 -7.72
N LEU A 400 -3.51 -19.77 -6.78
CA LEU A 400 -4.13 -18.47 -6.50
C LEU A 400 -3.41 -17.29 -7.17
N GLU A 401 -2.50 -17.58 -8.10
CA GLU A 401 -1.89 -16.54 -8.94
C GLU A 401 -2.93 -15.88 -9.83
N TRP A 402 -2.95 -14.55 -9.79
CA TRP A 402 -3.84 -13.72 -10.60
C TRP A 402 -3.17 -13.26 -11.90
N GLU A 403 -1.83 -13.23 -11.94
CA GLU A 403 -1.05 -12.96 -13.14
C GLU A 403 -0.86 -14.24 -13.97
N GLY A 404 -1.05 -14.15 -15.28
CA GLY A 404 -0.84 -15.25 -16.21
C GLY A 404 -2.11 -15.98 -16.62
N ASP A 405 -2.19 -17.29 -16.34
CA ASP A 405 -3.28 -18.16 -16.79
C ASP A 405 -4.64 -17.71 -16.25
N ARG A 406 -5.71 -18.05 -16.99
CA ARG A 406 -7.08 -17.69 -16.59
C ARG A 406 -7.37 -18.21 -15.19
N ASN A 407 -7.77 -17.31 -14.30
CA ASN A 407 -8.11 -17.60 -12.93
C ASN A 407 -9.36 -16.81 -12.54
N GLN A 408 -10.40 -17.51 -12.13
CA GLN A 408 -11.70 -16.95 -11.76
C GLN A 408 -12.35 -17.95 -10.80
N GLN A 409 -12.03 -17.83 -9.51
CA GLN A 409 -12.42 -18.82 -8.51
C GLN A 409 -12.67 -18.20 -7.12
N TYR A 410 -13.54 -18.87 -6.36
CA TYR A 410 -13.73 -18.62 -4.93
C TYR A 410 -13.68 -19.95 -4.19
N ARG A 411 -12.95 -19.94 -3.08
CA ARG A 411 -12.75 -21.13 -2.25
C ARG A 411 -12.63 -20.78 -0.78
N ILE A 412 -12.97 -21.76 0.04
CA ILE A 412 -12.91 -21.71 1.49
C ILE A 412 -12.16 -22.95 1.93
N ASP A 413 -11.08 -22.78 2.68
CA ASP A 413 -10.20 -23.86 3.08
C ASP A 413 -9.84 -23.80 4.56
N LEU A 414 -9.51 -24.96 5.10
CA LEU A 414 -8.67 -25.10 6.28
C LEU A 414 -7.24 -25.27 5.81
N LEU A 415 -6.36 -24.38 6.23
CA LEU A 415 -4.93 -24.35 5.87
C LEU A 415 -4.08 -24.64 7.11
N ASP A 416 -2.89 -25.21 6.90
CA ASP A 416 -1.83 -25.21 7.90
C ASP A 416 -1.45 -23.74 8.22
N PRO A 417 -1.49 -23.30 9.49
CA PRO A 417 -1.14 -21.93 9.86
C PRO A 417 0.29 -21.50 9.48
N SER A 418 1.19 -22.46 9.30
CA SER A 418 2.59 -22.23 8.90
C SER A 418 2.77 -22.11 7.38
N ALA A 419 1.78 -22.55 6.59
CA ALA A 419 1.84 -22.45 5.15
C ALA A 419 1.62 -21.01 4.66
N PRO A 420 2.19 -20.64 3.49
CA PRO A 420 1.85 -19.39 2.82
C PRO A 420 0.35 -19.28 2.61
N VAL A 421 -0.21 -18.11 2.90
CA VAL A 421 -1.67 -17.92 2.94
C VAL A 421 -2.34 -18.14 1.58
N ASP A 422 -1.60 -17.98 0.49
CA ASP A 422 -2.03 -18.21 -0.90
C ASP A 422 -1.65 -19.59 -1.45
N SER A 423 -1.02 -20.46 -0.64
CA SER A 423 -0.62 -21.79 -1.09
C SER A 423 -1.81 -22.70 -1.36
N LEU A 424 -1.69 -23.47 -2.44
CA LEU A 424 -2.54 -24.61 -2.81
C LEU A 424 -1.74 -25.93 -2.89
N ALA A 425 -0.51 -25.95 -2.36
CA ALA A 425 0.33 -27.14 -2.41
C ALA A 425 -0.28 -28.30 -1.60
N GLU A 426 0.05 -29.53 -2.02
CA GLU A 426 -0.34 -30.73 -1.28
C GLU A 426 0.31 -30.71 0.11
N GLY A 427 -0.51 -30.84 1.16
CA GLY A 427 -0.08 -30.77 2.56
C GLY A 427 -0.34 -29.42 3.22
N ASP A 428 -0.39 -28.33 2.46
CA ASP A 428 -0.68 -26.99 3.01
C ASP A 428 -2.19 -26.80 3.22
N VAL A 429 -3.00 -27.25 2.26
CA VAL A 429 -4.47 -27.28 2.39
C VAL A 429 -4.89 -28.54 3.13
N LEU A 430 -5.31 -28.38 4.39
CA LEU A 430 -5.75 -29.46 5.26
C LEU A 430 -7.12 -30.01 4.83
N ALA A 431 -8.02 -29.13 4.40
CA ALA A 431 -9.30 -29.47 3.79
C ALA A 431 -9.90 -28.31 3.01
N THR A 432 -10.70 -28.62 1.99
CA THR A 432 -11.51 -27.63 1.28
C THR A 432 -12.95 -27.70 1.77
N VAL A 433 -13.42 -26.61 2.38
CA VAL A 433 -14.79 -26.43 2.87
C VAL A 433 -15.73 -26.12 1.72
N PHE A 434 -15.29 -25.28 0.77
CA PHE A 434 -16.04 -24.89 -0.41
C PHE A 434 -15.09 -24.53 -1.56
N ARG A 435 -15.47 -24.83 -2.81
CA ARG A 435 -14.75 -24.42 -4.02
C ARG A 435 -15.71 -24.31 -5.18
N THR A 436 -15.64 -23.23 -5.93
CA THR A 436 -16.32 -23.10 -7.24
C THR A 436 -15.73 -24.05 -8.28
N SER A 437 -16.56 -24.56 -9.18
CA SER A 437 -16.20 -25.49 -10.25
C SER A 437 -16.58 -24.97 -11.66
N PRO A 438 -15.90 -25.41 -12.73
CA PRO A 438 -16.29 -25.12 -14.10
C PRO A 438 -17.71 -25.61 -14.35
N GLY A 439 -18.59 -24.70 -14.78
CA GLY A 439 -20.01 -25.01 -15.02
C GLY A 439 -20.95 -24.58 -13.90
N ASP A 440 -20.41 -24.13 -12.75
CA ASP A 440 -21.23 -23.51 -11.71
C ASP A 440 -21.98 -22.27 -12.24
N PRO A 441 -23.16 -21.94 -11.68
CA PRO A 441 -23.89 -20.74 -12.07
C PRO A 441 -23.06 -19.48 -11.80
N ALA A 442 -23.24 -18.44 -12.61
CA ALA A 442 -22.53 -17.17 -12.44
C ALA A 442 -22.88 -16.42 -11.13
N SER A 443 -23.89 -16.86 -10.40
CA SER A 443 -24.30 -16.31 -9.11
C SER A 443 -24.75 -17.40 -8.18
N LEU A 444 -24.42 -17.24 -6.90
CA LEU A 444 -24.93 -18.04 -5.80
C LEU A 444 -25.65 -17.08 -4.85
N ASP A 445 -26.97 -17.28 -4.70
CA ASP A 445 -27.76 -16.61 -3.67
C ASP A 445 -27.30 -17.10 -2.29
N PRO A 446 -27.57 -16.36 -1.19
CA PRO A 446 -27.10 -16.72 0.15
C PRO A 446 -27.40 -18.18 0.48
N THR A 447 -26.34 -18.95 0.66
CA THR A 447 -26.40 -20.41 0.79
C THR A 447 -25.65 -20.85 2.04
N ALA A 448 -26.32 -21.60 2.90
CA ALA A 448 -25.71 -22.18 4.09
C ALA A 448 -24.68 -23.26 3.72
N VAL A 449 -23.50 -23.17 4.32
CA VAL A 449 -22.42 -24.16 4.24
C VAL A 449 -22.17 -24.69 5.64
N THR A 450 -21.97 -26.01 5.75
CA THR A 450 -21.66 -26.67 7.03
C THR A 450 -20.51 -27.65 6.83
N PHE A 451 -19.58 -27.69 7.78
CA PHE A 451 -18.37 -28.52 7.69
C PHE A 451 -17.93 -29.05 9.06
N ASP A 452 -17.52 -30.31 9.12
CA ASP A 452 -17.08 -30.95 10.37
C ASP A 452 -15.61 -30.61 10.68
N LEU A 453 -15.37 -29.90 11.79
CA LEU A 453 -14.02 -29.57 12.26
C LEU A 453 -13.42 -30.62 13.20
N SER A 454 -14.17 -31.66 13.57
CA SER A 454 -13.72 -32.72 14.49
C SER A 454 -12.38 -33.38 14.12
N PRO A 455 -11.98 -33.53 12.84
CA PRO A 455 -10.66 -34.09 12.52
C PRO A 455 -9.46 -33.27 13.02
N TRP A 456 -9.66 -32.00 13.41
CA TRP A 456 -8.60 -31.08 13.83
C TRP A 456 -8.68 -30.67 15.30
N VAL A 457 -9.45 -31.37 16.14
CA VAL A 457 -9.44 -31.15 17.59
C VAL A 457 -8.01 -31.20 18.14
N GLY A 458 -7.65 -30.20 18.96
CA GLY A 458 -6.32 -30.07 19.56
C GLY A 458 -5.26 -29.49 18.64
N LYS A 459 -5.61 -29.12 17.39
CA LYS A 459 -4.72 -28.42 16.45
C LYS A 459 -5.14 -26.97 16.27
N ILE A 460 -4.18 -26.17 15.81
CA ILE A 460 -4.47 -24.85 15.24
C ILE A 460 -4.70 -25.05 13.75
N VAL A 461 -5.80 -24.51 13.24
CA VAL A 461 -6.13 -24.49 11.81
C VAL A 461 -6.39 -23.06 11.36
N ARG A 462 -6.04 -22.73 10.12
CA ARG A 462 -6.36 -21.43 9.52
C ARG A 462 -7.61 -21.57 8.65
N LEU A 463 -8.69 -20.88 9.01
CA LEU A 463 -9.85 -20.74 8.14
C LEU A 463 -9.57 -19.61 7.13
N ARG A 464 -9.57 -19.93 5.84
CA ARG A 464 -9.25 -19.02 4.74
C ARG A 464 -10.42 -18.91 3.76
N PHE A 465 -10.80 -17.68 3.41
CA PHE A 465 -11.65 -17.34 2.28
C PHE A 465 -10.77 -16.71 1.21
N ALA A 466 -10.69 -17.31 0.02
CA ALA A 466 -9.83 -16.83 -1.07
C ALA A 466 -10.63 -16.63 -2.36
N ASN A 467 -10.52 -15.45 -2.94
CA ASN A 467 -11.17 -15.05 -4.18
C ASN A 467 -10.13 -14.52 -5.16
N VAL A 468 -10.03 -15.15 -6.32
CA VAL A 468 -9.07 -14.76 -7.37
C VAL A 468 -9.81 -14.51 -8.67
N ASN A 469 -9.43 -13.45 -9.38
CA ASN A 469 -10.00 -13.10 -10.67
C ASN A 469 -8.95 -12.48 -11.60
N ASN A 470 -9.03 -12.81 -12.89
CA ASN A 470 -8.35 -12.07 -13.95
C ASN A 470 -9.11 -12.03 -15.28
N GLN A 471 -10.34 -12.56 -15.32
CA GLN A 471 -11.18 -12.54 -16.51
C GLN A 471 -12.25 -11.44 -16.45
N ASN A 472 -12.81 -11.19 -15.27
CA ASN A 472 -13.69 -10.07 -14.96
C ASN A 472 -13.83 -9.95 -13.43
N ALA A 473 -14.63 -9.02 -12.93
CA ALA A 473 -14.94 -8.91 -11.51
C ALA A 473 -15.65 -10.15 -10.97
N MET A 474 -15.34 -10.49 -9.72
CA MET A 474 -15.93 -11.59 -8.99
C MET A 474 -16.10 -11.18 -7.54
N PHE A 475 -17.34 -10.99 -7.12
CA PHE A 475 -17.66 -10.67 -5.74
C PHE A 475 -17.92 -11.98 -5.01
N ALA A 476 -17.29 -12.16 -3.86
CA ALA A 476 -17.48 -13.30 -2.97
C ALA A 476 -17.74 -12.77 -1.58
N GLY A 477 -18.75 -13.31 -0.90
CA GLY A 477 -19.09 -12.86 0.44
C GLY A 477 -19.47 -13.99 1.37
N VAL A 478 -19.37 -13.67 2.65
CA VAL A 478 -19.60 -14.59 3.77
C VAL A 478 -20.25 -13.84 4.94
N ASP A 479 -21.11 -14.55 5.66
CA ASP A 479 -21.83 -14.09 6.84
C ASP A 479 -22.16 -15.27 7.79
N ASP A 480 -22.69 -15.00 8.98
CA ASP A 480 -23.14 -15.98 10.01
C ASP A 480 -22.08 -17.06 10.31
N ILE A 481 -20.81 -16.69 10.51
CA ILE A 481 -19.75 -17.65 10.79
C ILE A 481 -19.86 -18.08 12.24
N ARG A 482 -20.23 -19.34 12.49
CA ARG A 482 -20.41 -19.88 13.84
C ARG A 482 -19.97 -21.34 13.97
N LEU A 483 -19.58 -21.71 15.18
CA LEU A 483 -19.24 -23.08 15.55
C LEU A 483 -20.32 -23.66 16.45
N GLU A 484 -20.92 -24.79 16.06
CA GLU A 484 -21.86 -25.54 16.88
C GLU A 484 -21.16 -26.76 17.49
N PRO A 485 -21.12 -26.93 18.82
CA PRO A 485 -20.51 -28.10 19.44
C PRO A 485 -21.17 -29.40 18.97
N VAL A 486 -20.35 -30.40 18.61
CA VAL A 486 -20.86 -31.74 18.33
C VAL A 486 -21.24 -32.38 19.67
N SER A 487 -22.54 -32.56 19.90
CA SER A 487 -23.01 -33.29 21.09
C SER A 487 -22.43 -34.72 21.09
N PRO A 488 -21.91 -35.22 22.23
CA PRO A 488 -21.46 -36.60 22.29
C PRO A 488 -22.64 -37.52 21.97
N SER A 489 -22.46 -38.42 21.00
CA SER A 489 -23.46 -39.46 20.73
C SER A 489 -23.65 -40.29 22.00
N ASN A 490 -24.88 -40.29 22.53
CA ASN A 490 -25.32 -41.16 23.63
C ASN A 490 -25.13 -42.64 23.30
#